data_AF-A0A5S4W847-F1
#
_entry.id   AF-A0A5S4W847-F1
#
_cell.length_a   1.000
_cell.length_b   1.000
_cell.length_c   1.000
_cell.angle_alpha   90.00
_cell.angle_beta   90.00
_cell.angle_gamma   90.00
#
_symmetry.space_group_name_H-M   'P 1'
#
loop_
_entity.id
_entity.type
_entity.pdbx_description
1 polymer ?
#
loop_
_entity_poly.entity_id
_entity_poly.type
_entity_poly.pdbx_seq_one_letter_code
_entity_poly.pdbx_strand_id
1 'polypeptide(L)'
;MCRRGDVAMWLFFLVAWSVLLAAIAFLAPQALGYDVTHLPAAFAALPMPQRIAAGAILVVGLALIGASAWRLSRQDRRLDKLRDRLKSTREDVVVAHALQNHLDTTVQHLIDSDPREAVSALHDKLGETEQRALLQQGRNQSTDMHDQLAEIRRRQQGLREMVGRVADQRRAVEPVFTEIRDRQNQLERSLLDLETDDRKNNLADRLKDIARDVSTLLGRVNAVQDTFATLNQYKEDLAKSHAELVPLRSSDAGINALIGELSLSHDRLAKSVDEIETGGEAPLSARVETLSNNKIEIEHRLARIDDGANILKAIRLDFEELGQRRAQLERSLAEVETDPDGKTLVDRQNALNDFVLQSRQRLGALQETLATLNAFKAELSKSQADLVPLKAPVFGIEAMIADVGTTRDLLAKTVSEIEASGNVSLTSRVDALTKSKREVEDRLARIFENFNALDALRKDIGGIFSTIRNSLNRIG
;
A
#
# COMPACT_ATOMS: atom_id res chain seq x y z
N MET A 1 35.88 -14.93 -1.64
CA MET A 1 36.27 -13.56 -1.24
C MET A 1 35.02 -12.82 -0.77
N CYS A 2 34.73 -12.85 0.54
CA CYS A 2 33.55 -12.22 1.11
C CYS A 2 33.69 -10.71 1.14
N ARG A 3 32.63 -10.01 0.73
CA ARG A 3 32.57 -8.58 0.41
C ARG A 3 32.96 -7.69 1.59
N ARG A 4 34.00 -6.88 1.40
CA ARG A 4 34.36 -5.74 2.26
C ARG A 4 33.30 -4.61 2.27
N GLY A 5 32.37 -4.62 1.30
CA GLY A 5 31.32 -3.60 1.15
C GLY A 5 30.15 -3.75 2.12
N ASP A 6 29.72 -4.98 2.41
CA ASP A 6 28.51 -5.22 3.23
C ASP A 6 28.74 -4.83 4.70
N VAL A 7 29.97 -5.01 5.19
CA VAL A 7 30.36 -4.63 6.56
C VAL A 7 30.46 -3.11 6.71
N ALA A 8 30.92 -2.40 5.66
CA ALA A 8 31.05 -0.94 5.68
C ALA A 8 29.68 -0.24 5.71
N MET A 9 28.69 -0.77 4.99
CA MET A 9 27.34 -0.21 4.94
C MET A 9 26.55 -0.46 6.24
N TRP A 10 26.73 -1.63 6.86
CA TRP A 10 26.16 -1.93 8.18
C TRP A 10 26.79 -1.07 9.29
N LEU A 11 28.11 -0.87 9.25
CA LEU A 11 28.81 0.03 10.17
C LEU A 11 28.32 1.48 10.00
N PHE A 12 28.14 1.95 8.76
CA PHE A 12 27.64 3.30 8.51
C PHE A 12 26.22 3.50 9.07
N PHE A 13 25.35 2.49 8.92
CA PHE A 13 23.99 2.55 9.44
C PHE A 13 23.96 2.54 10.97
N LEU A 14 24.79 1.70 11.61
CA LEU A 14 24.94 1.67 13.07
C LEU A 14 25.53 2.97 13.62
N VAL A 15 26.51 3.56 12.93
CA VAL A 15 27.13 4.83 13.30
C VAL A 15 26.17 6.00 13.10
N ALA A 16 25.41 6.03 12.00
CA ALA A 16 24.42 7.08 11.78
C ALA A 16 23.30 7.04 12.85
N TRP A 17 22.89 5.84 13.27
CA TRP A 17 21.92 5.70 14.36
C TRP A 17 22.52 6.03 15.73
N SER A 18 23.75 5.61 16.03
CA SER A 18 24.37 5.99 17.31
C SER A 18 24.56 7.51 17.40
N VAL A 19 24.90 8.18 16.30
CA VAL A 19 24.98 9.64 16.21
C VAL A 19 23.62 10.30 16.37
N LEU A 20 22.55 9.76 15.76
CA LEU A 20 21.21 10.33 15.90
C LEU A 20 20.64 10.13 17.32
N LEU A 21 20.90 8.99 17.95
CA LEU A 21 20.54 8.76 19.36
C LEU A 21 21.33 9.66 20.30
N ALA A 22 22.62 9.87 20.05
CA ALA A 22 23.44 10.79 20.82
C ALA A 22 22.97 12.24 20.65
N ALA A 23 22.60 12.64 19.43
CA ALA A 23 22.04 13.96 19.15
C ALA A 23 20.70 14.17 19.87
N ILE A 24 19.81 13.19 19.86
CA ILE A 24 18.53 13.25 20.59
C ILE A 24 18.78 13.32 22.10
N ALA A 25 19.71 12.52 22.63
CA ALA A 25 20.05 12.52 24.05
C ALA A 25 20.70 13.83 24.51
N PHE A 26 21.37 14.57 23.63
CA PHE A 26 22.01 15.84 23.93
C PHE A 26 21.08 17.06 23.68
N LEU A 27 20.18 16.97 22.69
CA LEU A 27 19.25 18.05 22.33
C LEU A 27 17.96 18.04 23.16
N ALA A 28 17.46 16.87 23.57
CA ALA A 28 16.25 16.76 24.38
C ALA A 28 16.35 17.46 25.76
N PRO A 29 17.49 17.41 26.49
CA PRO A 29 17.64 18.13 27.76
C PRO A 29 17.70 19.65 27.56
N GLN A 30 18.34 20.11 26.48
CA GLN A 30 18.55 21.53 26.23
C GLN A 30 17.32 22.23 25.65
N ALA A 31 16.48 21.54 24.88
CA ALA A 31 15.29 22.11 24.24
C ALA A 31 14.01 21.96 25.06
N LEU A 32 13.91 20.93 25.91
CA LEU A 32 12.68 20.59 26.66
C LEU A 32 12.87 20.59 28.18
N GLY A 33 14.06 20.90 28.71
CA GLY A 33 14.34 20.95 30.15
C GLY A 33 14.27 19.59 30.85
N TYR A 34 14.35 18.47 30.11
CA TYR A 34 14.26 17.12 30.67
C TYR A 34 15.60 16.69 31.28
N ASP A 35 15.61 16.49 32.60
CA ASP A 35 16.75 15.95 33.32
C ASP A 35 16.84 14.42 33.13
N VAL A 36 17.76 14.00 32.26
CA VAL A 36 17.99 12.59 31.86
C VAL A 36 18.38 11.72 33.04
N THR A 37 18.93 12.31 34.10
CA THR A 37 19.36 11.61 35.30
C THR A 37 18.19 11.11 36.16
N HIS A 38 16.98 11.65 35.97
CA HIS A 38 15.79 11.30 36.73
C HIS A 38 14.81 10.39 35.98
N LEU A 39 15.09 10.06 34.71
CA LEU A 39 14.22 9.20 33.88
C LEU A 39 13.90 7.82 34.50
N PRO A 40 14.84 7.09 35.13
CA PRO A 40 14.53 5.80 35.74
C PRO A 40 13.60 5.95 36.95
N ALA A 41 13.80 7.01 37.75
CA ALA A 41 12.98 7.30 38.93
C ALA A 41 11.58 7.79 38.54
N ALA A 42 11.48 8.62 37.49
CA ALA A 42 10.21 9.06 36.92
C ALA A 42 9.42 7.87 36.36
N PHE A 43 10.07 6.96 35.60
CA PHE A 43 9.46 5.74 35.07
C PHE A 43 8.91 4.82 36.17
N ALA A 44 9.63 4.71 37.29
CA ALA A 44 9.22 3.96 38.47
C ALA A 44 8.15 4.67 39.33
N ALA A 45 7.80 5.93 39.02
CA ALA A 45 6.72 6.66 39.67
C ALA A 45 5.41 6.68 38.85
N LEU A 46 5.44 6.37 37.55
CA LEU A 46 4.22 6.33 36.72
C LEU A 46 3.27 5.18 37.12
N PRO A 47 1.95 5.37 37.04
CA PRO A 47 0.97 4.30 37.24
C PRO A 47 1.12 3.18 36.19
N MET A 48 0.85 1.94 36.59
CA MET A 48 1.12 0.71 35.82
C MET A 48 0.67 0.74 34.33
N PRO A 49 -0.51 1.27 33.95
CA PRO A 49 -0.90 1.34 32.54
C PRO A 49 0.00 2.24 31.69
N GLN A 50 0.56 3.30 32.26
CA GLN A 50 1.46 4.22 31.54
C GLN A 50 2.87 3.65 31.36
N ARG A 51 3.32 2.78 32.29
CA ARG A 51 4.58 2.02 32.12
C ARG A 51 4.49 1.03 30.96
N ILE A 52 3.34 0.37 30.81
CA ILE A 52 3.08 -0.56 29.71
C ILE A 52 3.06 0.19 28.38
N ALA A 53 2.43 1.36 28.33
CA ALA A 53 2.39 2.20 27.13
C ALA A 53 3.78 2.70 26.72
N ALA A 54 4.59 3.19 27.68
CA ALA A 54 5.94 3.66 27.40
C ALA A 54 6.89 2.50 27.00
N GLY A 55 6.72 1.32 27.61
CA GLY A 55 7.41 0.10 27.19
C GLY A 55 7.01 -0.33 25.78
N ALA A 56 5.73 -0.25 25.42
CA ALA A 56 5.24 -0.58 24.09
C ALA A 56 5.81 0.37 23.02
N ILE A 57 5.95 1.66 23.31
CA ILE A 57 6.57 2.64 22.40
C ILE A 57 8.04 2.28 22.11
N LEU A 58 8.81 1.88 23.13
CA LEU A 58 10.19 1.43 22.95
C LEU A 58 10.29 0.15 22.11
N VAL A 59 9.40 -0.81 22.36
CA VAL A 59 9.34 -2.06 21.60
C VAL A 59 8.95 -1.81 20.14
N VAL A 60 8.00 -0.91 19.89
CA VAL A 60 7.59 -0.52 18.53
C VAL A 60 8.72 0.22 17.80
N GLY A 61 9.45 1.08 18.50
CA GLY A 61 10.66 1.74 17.96
C GLY A 61 11.72 0.72 17.54
N LEU A 62 12.03 -0.26 18.40
CA LEU A 62 12.97 -1.34 18.08
C LEU A 62 12.48 -2.23 16.94
N ALA A 63 11.17 -2.52 16.87
CA ALA A 63 10.58 -3.30 15.79
C ALA A 63 10.64 -2.57 14.44
N LEU A 64 10.44 -1.25 14.41
CA LEU A 64 10.61 -0.41 13.22
C LEU A 64 12.07 -0.38 12.74
N ILE A 65 13.02 -0.34 13.68
CA ILE A 65 14.46 -0.42 13.37
C ILE A 65 14.80 -1.80 12.79
N GLY A 66 14.31 -2.89 13.40
CA GLY A 66 14.49 -4.24 12.87
C GLY A 66 13.86 -4.43 11.48
N ALA A 67 12.66 -3.88 11.25
CA ALA A 67 11.95 -3.97 9.98
C ALA A 67 12.67 -3.21 8.84
N SER A 68 13.27 -2.06 9.15
CA SER A 68 14.04 -1.27 8.17
C SER A 68 15.36 -1.95 7.78
N ALA A 69 16.08 -2.52 8.75
CA ALA A 69 17.28 -3.33 8.48
C ALA A 69 16.94 -4.61 7.68
N TRP A 70 15.81 -5.25 7.98
CA TRP A 70 15.35 -6.44 7.24
C TRP A 70 14.97 -6.11 5.79
N ARG A 71 14.29 -4.98 5.54
CA ARG A 71 13.97 -4.51 4.19
C ARG A 71 15.24 -4.23 3.36
N LEU A 72 16.26 -3.61 3.96
CA LEU A 72 17.51 -3.32 3.27
C LEU A 72 18.24 -4.62 2.86
N SER A 73 18.32 -5.61 3.76
CA SER A 73 18.94 -6.91 3.44
C SER A 73 18.20 -7.69 2.33
N ARG A 74 16.88 -7.49 2.23
CA ARG A 74 16.04 -8.18 1.24
C ARG A 74 16.12 -7.53 -0.14
N GLN A 75 16.42 -6.22 -0.19
CA GLN A 75 16.71 -5.51 -1.44
C GLN A 75 18.07 -5.92 -2.01
N ASP A 76 19.09 -6.07 -1.17
CA ASP A 76 20.43 -6.49 -1.61
C ASP A 76 20.44 -7.92 -2.18
N ARG A 77 19.72 -8.85 -1.54
CA ARG A 77 19.55 -10.22 -2.06
C ARG A 77 18.83 -10.28 -3.40
N ARG A 78 17.99 -9.30 -3.73
CA ARG A 78 17.33 -9.21 -5.04
C ARG A 78 18.27 -8.63 -6.09
N LEU A 79 19.12 -7.68 -5.72
CA LEU A 79 20.15 -7.12 -6.60
C LEU A 79 21.26 -8.13 -6.93
N ASP A 80 21.66 -8.96 -5.96
CA ASP A 80 22.65 -10.02 -6.21
C ASP A 80 22.14 -11.09 -7.17
N LYS A 81 20.88 -11.51 -7.03
CA LYS A 81 20.26 -12.46 -7.98
C LYS A 81 20.12 -11.87 -9.38
N LEU A 82 19.92 -10.55 -9.50
CA LEU A 82 19.92 -9.85 -10.79
C LEU A 82 21.33 -9.73 -11.37
N ARG A 83 22.34 -9.49 -10.54
CA ARG A 83 23.74 -9.38 -10.94
C ARG A 83 24.32 -10.73 -11.37
N ASP A 84 23.98 -11.82 -10.68
CA ASP A 84 24.37 -13.18 -11.05
C ASP A 84 23.70 -13.62 -12.36
N ARG A 85 22.43 -13.25 -12.57
CA ARG A 85 21.76 -13.46 -13.87
C ARG A 85 22.41 -12.65 -14.99
N LEU A 86 22.77 -11.39 -14.73
CA LEU A 86 23.47 -10.55 -15.71
C LEU A 86 24.86 -11.09 -16.06
N LYS A 87 25.55 -11.67 -15.08
CA LYS A 87 26.88 -12.26 -15.26
C LYS A 87 26.81 -13.58 -16.04
N SER A 88 25.82 -14.43 -15.75
CA SER A 88 25.52 -15.64 -16.52
C SER A 88 25.22 -15.33 -17.99
N THR A 89 24.38 -14.32 -18.25
CA THR A 89 24.07 -13.90 -19.63
C THR A 89 25.26 -13.27 -20.34
N ARG A 90 26.19 -12.65 -19.61
CA ARG A 90 27.42 -12.09 -20.18
C ARG A 90 28.44 -13.19 -20.53
N GLU A 91 28.50 -14.25 -19.72
CA GLU A 91 29.34 -15.42 -20.00
C GLU A 91 28.83 -16.19 -21.24
N ASP A 92 27.51 -16.31 -21.43
CA ASP A 92 26.91 -16.91 -22.64
C ASP A 92 27.16 -16.08 -23.92
N VAL A 93 27.21 -14.75 -23.81
CA VAL A 93 27.53 -13.85 -24.95
C VAL A 93 29.02 -13.88 -25.30
N VAL A 94 29.92 -14.06 -24.33
CA VAL A 94 31.36 -14.20 -24.59
C VAL A 94 31.68 -15.55 -25.27
N VAL A 95 30.92 -16.61 -24.98
CA VAL A 95 31.02 -17.90 -25.69
C VAL A 95 30.52 -17.78 -27.13
N ALA A 96 29.47 -16.99 -27.39
CA ALA A 96 29.03 -16.69 -28.75
C ALA A 96 30.04 -15.82 -29.53
N HIS A 97 30.76 -14.91 -28.86
CA HIS A 97 31.79 -14.07 -29.48
C HIS A 97 33.11 -14.82 -29.75
N ALA A 98 33.43 -15.85 -28.94
CA ALA A 98 34.54 -16.76 -29.22
C ALA A 98 34.30 -17.63 -30.46
N LEU A 99 33.04 -17.93 -30.80
CA LEU A 99 32.66 -18.67 -32.01
C LEU A 99 32.77 -17.81 -33.28
N GLN A 100 32.61 -16.48 -33.16
CA GLN A 100 32.80 -15.51 -34.26
C GLN A 100 34.27 -15.32 -34.63
N ASN A 101 35.19 -15.26 -33.64
CA ASN A 101 36.62 -15.14 -33.89
C ASN A 101 37.23 -16.37 -34.59
N HIS A 102 36.63 -17.56 -34.40
CA HIS A 102 37.09 -18.78 -35.09
C HIS A 102 36.65 -18.84 -36.57
N LEU A 103 35.57 -18.13 -36.91
CA LEU A 103 35.08 -17.98 -38.28
C LEU A 103 35.92 -16.95 -39.05
N ASP A 104 36.36 -15.88 -38.39
CA ASP A 104 37.22 -14.84 -38.98
C ASP A 104 38.65 -15.36 -39.29
N THR A 105 39.18 -16.26 -38.46
CA THR A 105 40.47 -16.94 -38.74
C THR A 105 40.39 -17.92 -39.92
N THR A 106 39.20 -18.48 -40.19
CA THR A 106 38.98 -19.40 -41.32
C THR A 106 38.76 -18.62 -42.63
N VAL A 107 38.20 -17.41 -42.55
CA VAL A 107 38.06 -16.49 -43.69
C VAL A 107 39.42 -15.87 -44.07
N GLN A 108 40.28 -15.55 -43.09
CA GLN A 108 41.62 -15.05 -43.36
C GLN A 108 42.52 -16.12 -44.03
N HIS A 109 42.31 -17.40 -43.74
CA HIS A 109 43.04 -18.51 -44.38
C HIS A 109 42.58 -18.81 -45.82
N LEU A 110 41.43 -18.26 -46.24
CA LEU A 110 40.89 -18.36 -47.60
C LEU A 110 41.30 -17.18 -48.50
N ILE A 111 41.82 -16.10 -47.92
CA ILE A 111 42.25 -14.88 -48.62
C ILE A 111 43.74 -14.95 -49.04
N ASP A 112 44.54 -15.82 -48.40
CA ASP A 112 46.00 -15.91 -48.60
C ASP A 112 46.47 -17.05 -49.54
N SER A 113 45.56 -17.80 -50.18
CA SER A 113 45.94 -18.83 -51.16
C SER A 113 45.79 -18.35 -52.60
N ASP A 114 46.93 -18.17 -53.26
CA ASP A 114 47.13 -17.63 -54.61
C ASP A 114 46.29 -18.35 -55.71
N PRO A 115 45.49 -17.63 -56.51
CA PRO A 115 44.51 -18.21 -57.44
C PRO A 115 45.07 -18.62 -58.82
N ARG A 116 46.40 -18.77 -58.98
CA ARG A 116 46.99 -18.99 -60.32
C ARG A 116 47.66 -20.35 -60.58
N GLU A 117 47.79 -21.22 -59.57
CA GLU A 117 48.28 -22.60 -59.78
C GLU A 117 47.19 -23.69 -59.72
N ALA A 118 45.96 -23.36 -59.28
CA ALA A 118 44.85 -24.31 -59.25
C ALA A 118 44.08 -24.43 -60.58
N VAL A 119 44.19 -23.42 -61.45
CA VAL A 119 43.43 -23.36 -62.72
C VAL A 119 44.05 -24.24 -63.81
N SER A 120 45.36 -24.51 -63.78
CA SER A 120 46.01 -25.44 -64.72
C SER A 120 45.83 -26.91 -64.33
N ALA A 121 45.69 -27.22 -63.04
CA ALA A 121 45.44 -28.59 -62.56
C ALA A 121 43.94 -29.00 -62.62
N LEU A 122 43.01 -28.03 -62.65
CA LEU A 122 41.57 -28.29 -62.82
C LEU A 122 41.18 -28.57 -64.27
N HIS A 123 41.90 -28.02 -65.25
CA HIS A 123 41.57 -28.23 -66.66
C HIS A 123 41.91 -29.66 -67.12
N ASP A 124 42.93 -30.28 -66.52
CA ASP A 124 43.38 -31.63 -66.89
C ASP A 124 42.57 -32.75 -66.20
N LYS A 125 41.88 -32.44 -65.08
CA LYS A 125 40.99 -33.39 -64.36
C LYS A 125 39.51 -33.31 -64.73
N LEU A 126 39.11 -32.28 -65.47
CA LEU A 126 37.74 -32.13 -65.95
C LEU A 126 37.42 -33.03 -67.16
N GLY A 127 38.44 -33.42 -67.95
CA GLY A 127 38.26 -34.33 -69.09
C GLY A 127 38.02 -35.81 -68.72
N GLU A 128 38.57 -36.31 -67.61
CA GLU A 128 38.45 -37.72 -67.21
C GLU A 128 37.27 -38.04 -66.27
N THR A 129 36.63 -37.01 -65.69
CA THR A 129 35.52 -37.19 -64.73
C THR A 129 34.13 -37.07 -65.36
N GLU A 130 34.03 -36.39 -66.50
CA GLU A 130 32.78 -36.20 -67.23
C GLU A 130 32.26 -37.51 -67.86
N GLN A 131 33.16 -38.41 -68.26
CA GLN A 131 32.79 -39.68 -68.88
C GLN A 131 32.38 -40.78 -67.87
N ARG A 132 32.65 -40.60 -66.57
CA ARG A 132 32.15 -41.49 -65.49
C ARG A 132 30.87 -40.99 -64.82
N ALA A 133 30.54 -39.70 -64.93
CA ALA A 133 29.36 -39.09 -64.31
C ALA A 133 28.03 -39.44 -65.01
N LEU A 134 28.06 -39.65 -66.33
CA LEU A 134 26.84 -39.93 -67.12
C LEU A 134 26.19 -41.29 -66.82
N LEU A 135 26.93 -42.26 -66.26
CA LEU A 135 26.37 -43.57 -65.88
C LEU A 135 25.80 -43.62 -64.45
N GLN A 136 26.06 -42.61 -63.59
CA GLN A 136 25.47 -42.52 -62.24
C GLN A 136 24.31 -41.52 -62.13
N GLN A 137 24.13 -40.66 -63.13
CA GLN A 137 23.09 -39.61 -63.15
C GLN A 137 21.66 -40.18 -63.14
N GLY A 138 21.43 -41.38 -63.67
CA GLY A 138 20.11 -42.01 -63.70
C GLY A 138 19.66 -42.67 -62.39
N ARG A 139 20.59 -42.99 -61.47
CA ARG A 139 20.26 -43.63 -60.17
C ARG A 139 20.21 -42.63 -59.02
N ASN A 140 21.05 -41.60 -59.03
CA ASN A 140 21.10 -40.61 -57.95
C ASN A 140 19.98 -39.55 -58.02
N GLN A 141 19.40 -39.28 -59.19
CA GLN A 141 18.29 -38.32 -59.30
C GLN A 141 16.99 -38.80 -58.62
N SER A 142 16.76 -40.11 -58.52
CA SER A 142 15.55 -40.65 -57.86
C SER A 142 15.66 -40.65 -56.33
N THR A 143 16.86 -40.92 -55.79
CA THR A 143 17.16 -40.81 -54.36
C THR A 143 17.24 -39.35 -53.91
N ASP A 144 17.87 -38.47 -54.68
CA ASP A 144 17.95 -37.03 -54.36
C ASP A 144 16.56 -36.36 -54.40
N MET A 145 15.68 -36.73 -55.34
CA MET A 145 14.28 -36.25 -55.33
C MET A 145 13.48 -36.77 -54.12
N HIS A 146 13.74 -37.99 -53.64
CA HIS A 146 13.10 -38.51 -52.43
C HIS A 146 13.60 -37.81 -51.18
N ASP A 147 14.90 -37.52 -51.10
CA ASP A 147 15.51 -36.79 -50.00
C ASP A 147 15.05 -35.33 -49.97
N GLN A 148 14.92 -34.68 -51.13
CA GLN A 148 14.36 -33.33 -51.25
C GLN A 148 12.87 -33.29 -50.87
N LEU A 149 12.07 -34.28 -51.27
CA LEU A 149 10.66 -34.39 -50.85
C LEU A 149 10.51 -34.68 -49.35
N ALA A 150 11.40 -35.49 -48.77
CA ALA A 150 11.44 -35.76 -47.33
C ALA A 150 11.83 -34.50 -46.54
N GLU A 151 12.79 -33.73 -47.03
CA GLU A 151 13.22 -32.47 -46.44
C GLU A 151 12.13 -31.38 -46.53
N ILE A 152 11.44 -31.26 -47.67
CA ILE A 152 10.30 -30.35 -47.83
C ILE A 152 9.16 -30.75 -46.88
N ARG A 153 8.88 -32.05 -46.72
CA ARG A 153 7.90 -32.53 -45.74
C ARG A 153 8.30 -32.19 -44.30
N ARG A 154 9.58 -32.36 -43.93
CA ARG A 154 10.09 -31.97 -42.60
C ARG A 154 9.94 -30.46 -42.37
N ARG A 155 10.24 -29.63 -43.36
CA ARG A 155 10.08 -28.16 -43.28
C ARG A 155 8.63 -27.74 -43.19
N GLN A 156 7.73 -28.36 -43.96
CA GLN A 156 6.29 -28.11 -43.88
C GLN A 156 5.71 -28.57 -42.54
N GLN A 157 6.19 -29.68 -41.99
CA GLN A 157 5.82 -30.15 -40.65
C GLN A 157 6.28 -29.15 -39.57
N GLY A 158 7.54 -28.69 -39.64
CA GLY A 158 8.08 -27.71 -38.70
C GLY A 158 7.37 -26.35 -38.75
N LEU A 159 7.00 -25.89 -39.95
CA LEU A 159 6.18 -24.68 -40.12
C LEU A 159 4.78 -24.87 -39.53
N ARG A 160 4.15 -26.03 -39.73
CA ARG A 160 2.82 -26.33 -39.19
C ARG A 160 2.83 -26.39 -37.66
N GLU A 161 3.89 -26.94 -37.07
CA GLU A 161 4.11 -26.96 -35.63
C GLU A 161 4.42 -25.58 -35.05
N MET A 162 5.16 -24.72 -35.76
CA MET A 162 5.39 -23.33 -35.34
C MET A 162 4.10 -22.50 -35.41
N VAL A 163 3.32 -22.62 -36.49
CA VAL A 163 2.02 -21.94 -36.61
C VAL A 163 1.03 -22.45 -35.56
N GLY A 164 1.02 -23.75 -35.27
CA GLY A 164 0.25 -24.34 -34.17
C GLY A 164 0.64 -23.71 -32.82
N ARG A 165 1.94 -23.65 -32.51
CA ARG A 165 2.45 -23.03 -31.27
C ARG A 165 2.10 -21.54 -31.17
N VAL A 166 2.19 -20.78 -32.25
CA VAL A 166 1.83 -19.34 -32.26
C VAL A 166 0.32 -19.16 -32.11
N ALA A 167 -0.49 -20.01 -32.72
CA ALA A 167 -1.94 -20.00 -32.56
C ALA A 167 -2.35 -20.36 -31.11
N ASP A 168 -1.69 -21.34 -30.49
CA ASP A 168 -1.90 -21.73 -29.10
C ASP A 168 -1.46 -20.62 -28.13
N GLN A 169 -0.32 -19.96 -28.40
CA GLN A 169 0.12 -18.79 -27.63
C GLN A 169 -0.85 -17.62 -27.76
N ARG A 170 -1.36 -17.34 -28.96
CA ARG A 170 -2.37 -16.29 -29.17
C ARG A 170 -3.68 -16.62 -28.43
N ARG A 171 -4.10 -17.87 -28.46
CA ARG A 171 -5.28 -18.36 -27.73
C ARG A 171 -5.09 -18.28 -26.21
N ALA A 172 -3.87 -18.45 -25.71
CA ALA A 172 -3.54 -18.31 -24.30
C ALA A 172 -3.45 -16.85 -23.81
N VAL A 173 -3.15 -15.91 -24.72
CA VAL A 173 -2.98 -14.48 -24.40
C VAL A 173 -4.31 -13.70 -24.49
N GLU A 174 -5.22 -14.09 -25.38
CA GLU A 174 -6.56 -13.48 -25.49
C GLU A 174 -7.32 -13.33 -24.15
N PRO A 175 -7.40 -14.34 -23.26
CA PRO A 175 -8.09 -14.19 -21.97
C PRO A 175 -7.42 -13.17 -21.04
N VAL A 176 -6.10 -12.98 -21.15
CA VAL A 176 -5.35 -12.00 -20.33
C VAL A 176 -5.71 -10.58 -20.74
N PHE A 177 -5.89 -10.30 -22.04
CA PHE A 177 -6.33 -8.99 -22.51
C PHE A 177 -7.77 -8.67 -22.10
N THR A 178 -8.66 -9.66 -22.14
CA THR A 178 -10.03 -9.48 -21.65
C THR A 178 -10.06 -9.22 -20.15
N GLU A 179 -9.25 -9.94 -19.37
CA GLU A 179 -9.15 -9.74 -17.91
C GLU A 179 -8.55 -8.36 -17.57
N ILE A 180 -7.52 -7.92 -18.28
CA ILE A 180 -6.93 -6.58 -18.10
C ILE A 180 -7.96 -5.49 -18.40
N ARG A 181 -8.74 -5.64 -19.47
CA ARG A 181 -9.79 -4.69 -19.84
C ARG A 181 -10.91 -4.63 -18.81
N ASP A 182 -11.33 -5.77 -18.28
CA ASP A 182 -12.35 -5.82 -17.22
C ASP A 182 -11.84 -5.20 -15.91
N ARG A 183 -10.58 -5.47 -15.54
CA ARG A 183 -9.94 -4.83 -14.38
C ARG A 183 -9.79 -3.32 -14.56
N GLN A 184 -9.46 -2.85 -15.76
CA GLN A 184 -9.41 -1.41 -16.06
C GLN A 184 -10.79 -0.76 -15.89
N ASN A 185 -11.85 -1.38 -16.41
CA ASN A 185 -13.21 -0.89 -16.25
C ASN A 185 -13.68 -0.90 -14.77
N GLN A 186 -13.29 -1.91 -14.00
CA GLN A 186 -13.54 -1.94 -12.56
C GLN A 186 -12.79 -0.82 -11.82
N LEU A 187 -11.53 -0.57 -12.19
CA LEU A 187 -10.75 0.52 -11.62
C LEU A 187 -11.38 1.88 -11.91
N GLU A 188 -11.77 2.15 -13.16
CA GLU A 188 -12.45 3.39 -13.54
C GLU A 188 -13.74 3.62 -12.76
N ARG A 189 -14.56 2.58 -12.57
CA ARG A 189 -15.77 2.67 -11.74
C ARG A 189 -15.44 2.96 -10.28
N SER A 190 -14.46 2.24 -9.71
CA SER A 190 -14.07 2.44 -8.31
C SER A 190 -13.46 3.82 -8.06
N LEU A 191 -12.76 4.39 -9.05
CA LEU A 191 -12.14 5.71 -8.95
C LEU A 191 -13.20 6.80 -9.01
N LEU A 192 -14.22 6.63 -9.86
CA LEU A 192 -15.37 7.52 -9.93
C LEU A 192 -16.20 7.50 -8.64
N ASP A 193 -16.36 6.33 -8.03
CA ASP A 193 -17.05 6.13 -6.74
C ASP A 193 -16.24 6.73 -5.56
N LEU A 194 -14.91 6.71 -5.65
CA LEU A 194 -14.04 7.34 -4.66
C LEU A 194 -14.01 8.87 -4.79
N GLU A 195 -14.06 9.37 -6.02
CA GLU A 195 -14.06 10.80 -6.33
C GLU A 195 -15.41 11.44 -6.00
N THR A 196 -16.50 10.72 -6.21
CA THR A 196 -17.87 11.17 -5.99
C THR A 196 -18.62 10.15 -5.13
N ASP A 197 -18.85 10.51 -3.87
CA ASP A 197 -19.69 9.72 -2.95
C ASP A 197 -21.15 9.64 -3.47
N ASP A 198 -21.98 8.72 -2.94
CA ASP A 198 -23.40 8.53 -3.28
C ASP A 198 -24.22 9.84 -3.24
N ARG A 199 -23.72 10.84 -2.51
CA ARG A 199 -24.29 12.18 -2.37
C ARG A 199 -23.75 13.22 -3.35
N LYS A 200 -22.94 12.81 -4.33
CA LYS A 200 -22.19 13.66 -5.28
C LYS A 200 -21.20 14.65 -4.63
N ASN A 201 -20.81 14.38 -3.38
CA ASN A 201 -19.80 15.20 -2.71
C ASN A 201 -18.42 14.74 -3.16
N ASN A 202 -17.60 15.68 -3.61
CA ASN A 202 -16.23 15.36 -4.01
C ASN A 202 -15.34 15.13 -2.76
N LEU A 203 -14.23 14.41 -2.94
CA LEU A 203 -13.28 14.13 -1.86
C LEU A 203 -12.71 15.41 -1.22
N ALA A 204 -12.55 16.49 -2.00
CA ALA A 204 -12.00 17.75 -1.54
C ALA A 204 -12.93 18.49 -0.56
N ASP A 205 -14.23 18.47 -0.84
CA ASP A 205 -15.27 19.06 -0.01
C ASP A 205 -15.38 18.28 1.31
N ARG A 206 -15.30 16.94 1.25
CA ARG A 206 -15.26 16.10 2.46
C ARG A 206 -14.04 16.41 3.33
N LEU A 207 -12.87 16.64 2.72
CA LEU A 207 -11.65 16.99 3.46
C LEU A 207 -11.77 18.38 4.11
N LYS A 208 -12.41 19.33 3.42
CA LYS A 208 -12.68 20.68 3.94
C LYS A 208 -13.67 20.66 5.09
N ASP A 209 -14.73 19.86 5.00
CA ASP A 209 -15.71 19.68 6.08
C ASP A 209 -15.06 19.04 7.32
N ILE A 210 -14.24 17.99 7.14
CA ILE A 210 -13.50 17.37 8.25
C ILE A 210 -12.57 18.38 8.92
N ALA A 211 -11.86 19.21 8.15
CA ALA A 211 -11.00 20.25 8.71
C ALA A 211 -11.78 21.29 9.52
N ARG A 212 -12.97 21.67 9.05
CA ARG A 212 -13.87 22.59 9.76
C ARG A 212 -14.40 21.98 11.06
N ASP A 213 -14.78 20.71 11.03
CA ASP A 213 -15.26 19.98 12.20
C ASP A 213 -14.16 19.85 13.26
N VAL A 214 -12.93 19.51 12.86
CA VAL A 214 -11.77 19.42 13.77
C VAL A 214 -11.49 20.78 14.44
N SER A 215 -11.53 21.87 13.68
CA SER A 215 -11.35 23.22 14.24
C SER A 215 -12.42 23.56 15.28
N THR A 216 -13.67 23.22 14.98
CA THR A 216 -14.80 23.43 15.89
C THR A 216 -14.66 22.58 17.17
N LEU A 217 -14.20 21.33 17.03
CA LEU A 217 -14.00 20.41 18.14
C LEU A 217 -12.85 20.86 19.05
N LEU A 218 -11.75 21.35 18.48
CA LEU A 218 -10.65 21.97 19.24
C LEU A 218 -11.13 23.19 20.04
N GLY A 219 -11.96 24.05 19.43
CA GLY A 219 -12.57 25.19 20.13
C GLY A 219 -13.42 24.76 21.34
N ARG A 220 -14.23 23.71 21.17
CA ARG A 220 -15.05 23.16 22.27
C ARG A 220 -14.21 22.55 23.39
N VAL A 221 -13.12 21.85 23.05
CA VAL A 221 -12.20 21.28 24.06
C VAL A 221 -11.56 22.37 24.90
N ASN A 222 -11.08 23.45 24.26
CA ASN A 222 -10.50 24.58 24.97
C ASN A 222 -11.53 25.24 25.91
N ALA A 223 -12.76 25.46 25.45
CA ALA A 223 -13.82 26.00 26.31
C ALA A 223 -14.10 25.10 27.53
N VAL A 224 -14.13 23.78 27.35
CA VAL A 224 -14.28 22.83 28.47
C VAL A 224 -13.10 22.92 29.44
N GLN A 225 -11.88 23.03 28.92
CA GLN A 225 -10.68 23.16 29.74
C GLN A 225 -10.69 24.46 30.57
N ASP A 226 -11.13 25.57 29.97
CA ASP A 226 -11.29 26.85 30.67
C ASP A 226 -12.37 26.76 31.77
N THR A 227 -13.51 26.13 31.48
CA THR A 227 -14.56 25.92 32.50
C THR A 227 -14.12 24.99 33.64
N PHE A 228 -13.24 24.03 33.37
CA PHE A 228 -12.70 23.18 34.42
C PHE A 228 -11.72 23.93 35.33
N ALA A 229 -10.95 24.86 34.76
CA ALA A 229 -10.08 25.74 35.52
C ALA A 229 -10.89 26.65 36.46
N THR A 230 -11.96 27.27 35.97
CA THR A 230 -12.83 28.13 36.81
C THR A 230 -13.56 27.34 37.89
N LEU A 231 -14.02 26.12 37.60
CA LEU A 231 -14.67 25.26 38.59
C LEU A 231 -13.72 24.88 39.73
N ASN A 232 -12.46 24.59 39.43
CA ASN A 232 -11.45 24.31 40.46
C ASN A 232 -11.19 25.54 41.33
N GLN A 233 -11.13 26.73 40.73
CA GLN A 233 -10.98 27.97 41.48
C GLN A 233 -12.15 28.19 42.45
N TYR A 234 -13.39 28.01 41.99
CA TYR A 234 -14.57 28.12 42.85
C TYR A 234 -14.60 27.08 43.98
N LYS A 235 -14.12 25.86 43.72
CA LYS A 235 -13.98 24.83 44.75
C LYS A 235 -12.98 25.26 45.84
N GLU A 236 -11.88 25.89 45.44
CA GLU A 236 -10.85 26.38 46.34
C GLU A 236 -11.36 27.56 47.18
N ASP A 237 -12.07 28.50 46.56
CA ASP A 237 -12.72 29.63 47.25
C ASP A 237 -13.79 29.16 48.25
N LEU A 238 -14.58 28.13 47.89
CA LEU A 238 -15.59 27.56 48.79
C LEU A 238 -14.94 26.85 49.98
N ALA A 239 -13.84 26.12 49.76
CA ALA A 239 -13.08 25.51 50.86
C ALA A 239 -12.50 26.57 51.81
N LYS A 240 -12.01 27.69 51.26
CA LYS A 240 -11.51 28.82 52.05
C LYS A 240 -12.62 29.49 52.86
N SER A 241 -13.75 29.80 52.24
CA SER A 241 -14.92 30.36 52.93
C SER A 241 -15.43 29.42 54.04
N HIS A 242 -15.44 28.11 53.79
CA HIS A 242 -15.83 27.14 54.80
C HIS A 242 -14.87 27.13 55.99
N ALA A 243 -13.56 27.20 55.73
CA ALA A 243 -12.55 27.28 56.79
C ALA A 243 -12.68 28.57 57.64
N GLU A 244 -13.06 29.69 57.03
CA GLU A 244 -13.29 30.96 57.72
C GLU A 244 -14.58 30.96 58.59
N LEU A 245 -15.58 30.14 58.24
CA LEU A 245 -16.84 30.01 59.00
C LEU A 245 -16.75 29.07 60.22
N VAL A 246 -15.78 28.15 60.25
CA VAL A 246 -15.60 27.19 61.34
C VAL A 246 -15.33 27.87 62.71
N PRO A 247 -14.42 28.86 62.82
CA PRO A 247 -14.16 29.54 64.09
C PRO A 247 -15.36 30.33 64.62
N LEU A 248 -16.12 30.99 63.73
CA LEU A 248 -17.30 31.80 64.07
C LEU A 248 -18.45 30.94 64.62
N ARG A 249 -18.51 29.67 64.23
CA ARG A 249 -19.49 28.67 64.71
C ARG A 249 -19.02 27.87 65.93
N SER A 250 -17.80 28.08 66.41
CA SER A 250 -17.30 27.34 67.58
C SER A 250 -18.15 27.65 68.83
N SER A 251 -18.45 26.63 69.62
CA SER A 251 -19.26 26.78 70.85
C SER A 251 -18.56 27.58 71.93
N ASP A 252 -17.22 27.58 71.92
CA ASP A 252 -16.40 28.04 73.03
C ASP A 252 -15.82 29.45 72.79
N ALA A 253 -15.75 29.91 71.54
CA ALA A 253 -15.22 31.24 71.17
C ALA A 253 -16.00 31.94 70.05
N GLY A 254 -17.06 31.31 69.52
CA GLY A 254 -17.89 31.85 68.47
C GLY A 254 -19.04 32.72 68.99
N ILE A 255 -19.94 33.09 68.08
CA ILE A 255 -21.03 34.03 68.34
C ILE A 255 -21.94 33.56 69.49
N ASN A 256 -22.12 32.25 69.67
CA ASN A 256 -22.94 31.70 70.76
C ASN A 256 -22.31 31.86 72.15
N ALA A 257 -20.98 31.79 72.26
CA ALA A 257 -20.27 32.03 73.51
C ALA A 257 -20.41 33.49 73.94
N LEU A 258 -20.25 34.42 72.98
CA LEU A 258 -20.42 35.86 73.21
C LEU A 258 -21.86 36.22 73.63
N ILE A 259 -22.88 35.56 73.07
CA ILE A 259 -24.27 35.74 73.48
C ILE A 259 -24.49 35.26 74.93
N GLY A 260 -23.86 34.14 75.32
CA GLY A 260 -23.92 33.63 76.69
C GLY A 260 -23.26 34.56 77.71
N GLU A 261 -22.07 35.09 77.40
CA GLU A 261 -21.39 36.08 78.24
C GLU A 261 -22.19 37.39 78.36
N LEU A 262 -22.82 37.84 77.28
CA LEU A 262 -23.63 39.05 77.28
C LEU A 262 -24.87 38.89 78.17
N SER A 263 -25.54 37.73 78.13
CA SER A 263 -26.69 37.43 79.01
C SER A 263 -26.29 37.45 80.48
N LEU A 264 -25.15 36.84 80.83
CA LEU A 264 -24.65 36.84 82.22
C LEU A 264 -24.24 38.25 82.69
N SER A 265 -23.71 39.08 81.79
CA SER A 265 -23.38 40.47 82.11
C SER A 265 -24.64 41.32 82.34
N HIS A 266 -25.71 41.05 81.60
CA HIS A 266 -27.01 41.70 81.74
C HIS A 266 -27.65 41.35 83.08
N ASP A 267 -27.63 40.07 83.49
CA ASP A 267 -28.21 39.63 84.77
C ASP A 267 -27.47 40.20 85.98
N ARG A 268 -26.14 40.34 85.88
CA ARG A 268 -25.34 41.02 86.91
C ARG A 268 -25.64 42.51 87.00
N LEU A 269 -25.85 43.17 85.86
CA LEU A 269 -26.19 44.58 85.80
C LEU A 269 -27.57 44.85 86.41
N ALA A 270 -28.57 44.02 86.09
CA ALA A 270 -29.91 44.10 86.68
C ALA A 270 -29.86 43.99 88.22
N LYS A 271 -29.05 43.06 88.73
CA LYS A 271 -28.88 42.89 90.19
C LYS A 271 -28.18 44.06 90.87
N SER A 272 -27.19 44.67 90.20
CA SER A 272 -26.50 45.86 90.72
C SER A 272 -27.38 47.12 90.76
N VAL A 273 -28.38 47.19 89.87
CA VAL A 273 -29.35 48.30 89.84
C VAL A 273 -30.32 48.22 91.02
N ASP A 274 -30.80 47.03 91.37
CA ASP A 274 -31.68 46.80 92.53
C ASP A 274 -30.99 47.14 93.88
N GLU A 275 -29.69 46.87 93.98
CA GLU A 275 -28.89 47.14 95.19
C GLU A 275 -28.61 48.65 95.37
N ILE A 276 -28.57 49.42 94.28
CA ILE A 276 -28.38 50.88 94.29
C ILE A 276 -29.68 51.63 94.66
N GLU A 277 -30.85 51.08 94.33
CA GLU A 277 -32.15 51.69 94.67
C GLU A 277 -32.54 51.54 96.16
N THR A 278 -32.01 50.54 96.87
CA THR A 278 -32.51 50.15 98.20
C THR A 278 -31.59 50.51 99.38
N GLY A 279 -30.37 51.00 99.15
CA GLY A 279 -29.32 51.06 100.18
C GLY A 279 -28.73 52.43 100.59
N GLY A 280 -29.48 53.55 100.60
CA GLY A 280 -28.85 54.86 100.79
C GLY A 280 -28.78 55.45 102.21
N GLU A 281 -27.57 55.77 102.73
CA GLU A 281 -27.33 56.68 103.89
C GLU A 281 -26.11 57.66 103.76
N ALA A 282 -25.55 57.98 102.56
CA ALA A 282 -24.34 58.87 102.44
C ALA A 282 -24.29 59.82 101.19
N PRO A 283 -23.44 60.89 101.15
CA PRO A 283 -23.72 62.18 100.49
C PRO A 283 -23.35 62.34 99.00
N LEU A 284 -24.01 63.32 98.35
CA LEU A 284 -24.15 63.55 96.90
C LEU A 284 -22.88 63.89 96.10
N SER A 285 -21.81 64.40 96.72
CA SER A 285 -20.60 64.85 96.01
C SER A 285 -19.85 63.70 95.35
N ALA A 286 -19.71 62.57 96.06
CA ALA A 286 -19.13 61.34 95.52
C ALA A 286 -20.06 60.68 94.48
N ARG A 287 -21.38 60.91 94.57
CA ARG A 287 -22.37 60.43 93.60
C ARG A 287 -22.30 61.17 92.28
N VAL A 288 -21.92 62.45 92.27
CA VAL A 288 -21.78 63.26 91.04
C VAL A 288 -20.50 62.91 90.27
N GLU A 289 -19.39 62.68 90.96
CA GLU A 289 -18.13 62.26 90.34
C GLU A 289 -18.23 60.85 89.73
N THR A 290 -18.89 59.92 90.42
CA THR A 290 -19.22 58.58 89.89
C THR A 290 -20.21 58.65 88.73
N LEU A 291 -21.22 59.54 88.77
CA LEU A 291 -22.14 59.74 87.64
C LEU A 291 -21.43 60.30 86.40
N SER A 292 -20.45 61.19 86.57
CA SER A 292 -19.67 61.75 85.47
C SER A 292 -18.80 60.70 84.79
N ASN A 293 -18.13 59.84 85.58
CA ASN A 293 -17.34 58.73 85.02
C ASN A 293 -18.23 57.70 84.32
N ASN A 294 -19.40 57.39 84.90
CA ASN A 294 -20.37 56.48 84.28
C ASN A 294 -20.93 57.05 82.97
N LYS A 295 -21.12 58.37 82.85
CA LYS A 295 -21.55 59.00 81.61
C LYS A 295 -20.53 58.82 80.48
N ILE A 296 -19.25 59.04 80.76
CA ILE A 296 -18.16 58.86 79.78
C ILE A 296 -18.07 57.39 79.36
N GLU A 297 -18.21 56.46 80.30
CA GLU A 297 -18.23 55.03 80.00
C GLU A 297 -19.45 54.63 79.14
N ILE A 298 -20.63 55.19 79.43
CA ILE A 298 -21.85 54.97 78.62
C ILE A 298 -21.68 55.54 77.22
N GLU A 299 -21.09 56.72 77.05
CA GLU A 299 -20.79 57.29 75.73
C GLU A 299 -19.80 56.40 74.95
N HIS A 300 -18.78 55.86 75.61
CA HIS A 300 -17.85 54.92 74.99
C HIS A 300 -18.53 53.58 74.63
N ARG A 301 -19.43 53.08 75.48
CA ARG A 301 -20.22 51.87 75.18
C ARG A 301 -21.21 52.12 74.05
N LEU A 302 -21.80 53.30 73.97
CA LEU A 302 -22.69 53.71 72.89
C LEU A 302 -21.94 53.80 71.56
N ALA A 303 -20.73 54.38 71.56
CA ALA A 303 -19.86 54.40 70.37
C ALA A 303 -19.52 52.97 69.89
N ARG A 304 -19.23 52.04 70.80
CA ARG A 304 -19.02 50.63 70.44
C ARG A 304 -20.28 49.94 69.89
N ILE A 305 -21.46 50.32 70.38
CA ILE A 305 -22.73 49.81 69.87
C ILE A 305 -23.02 50.36 68.48
N ASP A 306 -22.74 51.65 68.22
CA ASP A 306 -22.83 52.25 66.89
C ASP A 306 -21.86 51.60 65.91
N ASP A 307 -20.62 51.32 66.33
CA ASP A 307 -19.66 50.55 65.53
C ASP A 307 -20.20 49.14 65.24
N GLY A 308 -20.78 48.46 66.23
CA GLY A 308 -21.43 47.17 66.07
C GLY A 308 -22.62 47.21 65.10
N ALA A 309 -23.43 48.26 65.14
CA ALA A 309 -24.54 48.46 64.23
C ALA A 309 -24.07 48.71 62.79
N ASN A 310 -22.98 49.47 62.61
CA ASN A 310 -22.34 49.68 61.31
C ASN A 310 -21.76 48.39 60.74
N ILE A 311 -21.12 47.56 61.57
CA ILE A 311 -20.62 46.23 61.18
C ILE A 311 -21.78 45.33 60.75
N LEU A 312 -22.87 45.28 61.53
CA LEU A 312 -24.06 44.49 61.18
C LEU A 312 -24.71 44.96 59.87
N LYS A 313 -24.69 46.27 59.60
CA LYS A 313 -25.18 46.84 58.35
C LYS A 313 -24.30 46.44 57.16
N ALA A 314 -22.97 46.43 57.33
CA ALA A 314 -22.04 45.94 56.32
C ALA A 314 -22.26 44.44 56.04
N ILE A 315 -22.36 43.62 57.08
CA ILE A 315 -22.64 42.18 56.95
C ILE A 315 -23.95 41.94 56.20
N ARG A 316 -25.00 42.72 56.49
CA ARG A 316 -26.28 42.61 55.77
C ARG A 316 -26.13 42.91 54.28
N LEU A 317 -25.34 43.93 53.93
CA LEU A 317 -25.03 44.27 52.53
C LEU A 317 -24.29 43.11 51.84
N ASP A 318 -23.30 42.53 52.51
CA ASP A 318 -22.53 41.40 51.99
C ASP A 318 -23.41 40.17 51.75
N PHE A 319 -24.39 39.89 52.63
CA PHE A 319 -25.36 38.81 52.42
C PHE A 319 -26.26 39.06 51.20
N GLU A 320 -26.64 40.30 50.96
CA GLU A 320 -27.44 40.68 49.80
C GLU A 320 -26.64 40.52 48.50
N GLU A 321 -25.36 40.90 48.52
CA GLU A 321 -24.43 40.66 47.41
C GLU A 321 -24.21 39.15 47.16
N LEU A 322 -24.00 38.36 48.21
CA LEU A 322 -23.89 36.90 48.10
C LEU A 322 -25.16 36.27 47.53
N GLY A 323 -26.34 36.79 47.90
CA GLY A 323 -27.62 36.38 47.32
C GLY A 323 -27.69 36.65 45.82
N GLN A 324 -27.23 37.82 45.37
CA GLN A 324 -27.17 38.16 43.95
C GLN A 324 -26.17 37.27 43.18
N ARG A 325 -24.98 37.04 43.74
CA ARG A 325 -23.97 36.14 43.16
C ARG A 325 -24.49 34.72 43.03
N ARG A 326 -25.20 34.21 44.04
CA ARG A 326 -25.86 32.89 43.98
C ARG A 326 -26.88 32.83 42.86
N ALA A 327 -27.76 33.83 42.73
CA ALA A 327 -28.76 33.85 41.66
C ALA A 327 -28.11 33.94 40.26
N GLN A 328 -26.97 34.62 40.15
CA GLN A 328 -26.20 34.67 38.92
C GLN A 328 -25.57 33.31 38.59
N LEU A 329 -25.02 32.61 39.60
CA LEU A 329 -24.49 31.25 39.44
C LEU A 329 -25.58 30.24 39.08
N GLU A 330 -26.77 30.32 39.68
CA GLU A 330 -27.90 29.45 39.30
C GLU A 330 -28.32 29.67 37.83
N ARG A 331 -28.31 30.92 37.34
CA ARG A 331 -28.57 31.19 35.91
C ARG A 331 -27.47 30.65 35.00
N SER A 332 -26.20 30.89 35.32
CA SER A 332 -25.10 30.40 34.49
C SER A 332 -25.01 28.87 34.50
N LEU A 333 -25.35 28.22 35.62
CA LEU A 333 -25.45 26.77 35.68
C LEU A 333 -26.58 26.25 34.78
N ALA A 334 -27.75 26.90 34.80
CA ALA A 334 -28.85 26.55 33.92
C ALA A 334 -28.51 26.72 32.43
N GLU A 335 -27.77 27.79 32.06
CA GLU A 335 -27.26 27.99 30.69
C GLU A 335 -26.24 26.91 30.27
N VAL A 336 -25.47 26.37 31.22
CA VAL A 336 -24.52 25.28 30.95
C VAL A 336 -25.24 23.94 30.85
N GLU A 337 -26.21 23.69 31.72
CA GLU A 337 -27.02 22.47 31.72
C GLU A 337 -27.90 22.35 30.47
N THR A 338 -28.44 23.47 29.97
CA THR A 338 -29.34 23.53 28.82
C THR A 338 -28.84 24.50 27.75
N ASP A 339 -28.64 24.00 26.53
CA ASP A 339 -28.28 24.83 25.36
C ASP A 339 -29.41 25.82 25.04
N PRO A 340 -29.18 26.92 24.28
CA PRO A 340 -30.22 27.67 23.58
C PRO A 340 -31.28 26.82 22.88
N ASP A 341 -30.93 25.61 22.41
CA ASP A 341 -31.85 24.64 21.80
C ASP A 341 -32.57 23.72 22.82
N GLY A 342 -32.40 23.93 24.12
CA GLY A 342 -32.99 23.13 25.20
C GLY A 342 -32.34 21.75 25.42
N LYS A 343 -31.20 21.47 24.77
CA LYS A 343 -30.51 20.18 24.88
C LYS A 343 -29.68 20.09 26.14
N THR A 344 -29.83 19.00 26.89
CA THR A 344 -29.09 18.79 28.13
C THR A 344 -27.63 18.44 27.86
N LEU A 345 -26.76 18.64 28.86
CA LEU A 345 -25.36 18.16 28.83
C LEU A 345 -25.25 16.67 28.47
N VAL A 346 -26.19 15.84 28.94
CA VAL A 346 -26.25 14.41 28.65
C VAL A 346 -26.56 14.17 27.16
N ASP A 347 -27.50 14.92 26.59
CA ASP A 347 -27.82 14.83 25.15
C ASP A 347 -26.62 15.23 24.30
N ARG A 348 -25.88 16.27 24.71
CA ARG A 348 -24.65 16.69 24.02
C ARG A 348 -23.55 15.64 24.15
N GLN A 349 -23.41 15.01 25.31
CA GLN A 349 -22.45 13.92 25.53
C GLN A 349 -22.79 12.70 24.66
N ASN A 350 -24.07 12.33 24.57
CA ASN A 350 -24.55 11.25 23.72
C ASN A 350 -24.29 11.56 22.23
N ALA A 351 -24.61 12.77 21.77
CA ALA A 351 -24.31 13.20 20.41
C ALA A 351 -22.80 13.19 20.10
N LEU A 352 -21.95 13.54 21.08
CA LEU A 352 -20.50 13.47 20.91
C LEU A 352 -20.00 12.03 20.83
N ASN A 353 -20.57 11.13 21.65
CA ASN A 353 -20.27 9.70 21.60
C ASN A 353 -20.67 9.08 20.26
N ASP A 354 -21.86 9.41 19.76
CA ASP A 354 -22.34 8.95 18.45
C ASP A 354 -21.42 9.44 17.32
N PHE A 355 -21.01 10.71 17.38
CA PHE A 355 -20.05 11.27 16.43
C PHE A 355 -18.69 10.56 16.49
N VAL A 356 -18.18 10.24 17.69
CA VAL A 356 -16.93 9.46 17.85
C VAL A 356 -17.09 8.06 17.29
N LEU A 357 -18.23 7.40 17.51
CA LEU A 357 -18.51 6.07 16.97
C LEU A 357 -18.51 6.08 15.45
N GLN A 358 -19.22 7.06 14.86
CA GLN A 358 -19.29 7.24 13.40
C GLN A 358 -17.92 7.58 12.80
N SER A 359 -17.13 8.41 13.48
CA SER A 359 -15.78 8.77 13.07
C SER A 359 -14.84 7.56 13.08
N ARG A 360 -14.94 6.70 14.10
CA ARG A 360 -14.18 5.43 14.16
C ARG A 360 -14.57 4.47 13.05
N GLN A 361 -15.86 4.33 12.75
CA GLN A 361 -16.34 3.52 11.63
C GLN A 361 -15.82 4.04 10.29
N ARG A 362 -15.88 5.35 10.06
CA ARG A 362 -15.32 5.98 8.86
C ARG A 362 -13.80 5.78 8.74
N LEU A 363 -13.07 5.88 9.86
CA LEU A 363 -11.63 5.63 9.87
C LEU A 363 -11.33 4.16 9.52
N GLY A 364 -12.10 3.20 10.04
CA GLY A 364 -11.98 1.80 9.69
C GLY A 364 -12.20 1.54 8.19
N ALA A 365 -13.26 2.12 7.62
CA ALA A 365 -13.51 2.05 6.19
C ALA A 365 -12.36 2.66 5.36
N LEU A 366 -11.81 3.80 5.79
CA LEU A 366 -10.65 4.41 5.14
C LEU A 366 -9.38 3.54 5.24
N GLN A 367 -9.18 2.83 6.36
CA GLN A 367 -8.05 1.90 6.49
C GLN A 367 -8.20 0.70 5.54
N GLU A 368 -9.42 0.20 5.37
CA GLU A 368 -9.73 -0.87 4.43
C GLU A 368 -9.51 -0.42 2.98
N THR A 369 -9.95 0.78 2.61
CA THR A 369 -9.69 1.33 1.26
C THR A 369 -8.20 1.62 1.03
N LEU A 370 -7.45 2.01 2.06
CA LEU A 370 -5.99 2.17 1.95
C LEU A 370 -5.30 0.81 1.75
N ALA A 371 -5.79 -0.24 2.42
CA ALA A 371 -5.30 -1.60 2.22
C ALA A 371 -5.55 -2.10 0.78
N THR A 372 -6.75 -1.88 0.23
CA THR A 372 -7.06 -2.25 -1.16
C THR A 372 -6.25 -1.43 -2.17
N LEU A 373 -6.07 -0.12 -1.94
CA LEU A 373 -5.25 0.73 -2.80
C LEU A 373 -3.77 0.29 -2.83
N ASN A 374 -3.23 -0.14 -1.68
CA ASN A 374 -1.89 -0.70 -1.62
C ASN A 374 -1.78 -2.04 -2.37
N ALA A 375 -2.81 -2.88 -2.32
CA ALA A 375 -2.86 -4.11 -3.11
C ALA A 375 -2.88 -3.81 -4.61
N PHE A 376 -3.70 -2.85 -5.05
CA PHE A 376 -3.72 -2.39 -6.45
C PHE A 376 -2.38 -1.83 -6.90
N LYS A 377 -1.73 -1.01 -6.07
CA LYS A 377 -0.39 -0.48 -6.37
C LYS A 377 0.64 -1.59 -6.54
N ALA A 378 0.57 -2.64 -5.71
CA ALA A 378 1.45 -3.79 -5.83
C ALA A 378 1.19 -4.57 -7.14
N GLU A 379 -0.08 -4.73 -7.52
CA GLU A 379 -0.47 -5.42 -8.74
C GLU A 379 -0.13 -4.63 -10.02
N LEU A 380 -0.30 -3.31 -10.01
CA LEU A 380 0.19 -2.41 -11.08
C LEU A 380 1.71 -2.47 -11.22
N SER A 381 2.43 -2.46 -10.10
CA SER A 381 3.90 -2.58 -10.13
C SER A 381 4.33 -3.94 -10.71
N LYS A 382 3.56 -5.00 -10.44
CA LYS A 382 3.78 -6.32 -11.01
C LYS A 382 3.47 -6.35 -12.51
N SER A 383 2.31 -5.84 -12.95
CA SER A 383 1.95 -5.82 -14.37
C SER A 383 2.92 -4.95 -15.18
N GLN A 384 3.37 -3.82 -14.63
CA GLN A 384 4.40 -3.01 -15.25
C GLN A 384 5.73 -3.77 -15.37
N ALA A 385 6.15 -4.50 -14.34
CA ALA A 385 7.32 -5.35 -14.41
C ALA A 385 7.19 -6.48 -15.45
N ASP A 386 5.98 -7.04 -15.60
CA ASP A 386 5.69 -8.10 -16.57
C ASP A 386 5.63 -7.57 -18.03
N LEU A 387 5.32 -6.28 -18.22
CA LEU A 387 5.31 -5.63 -19.55
C LEU A 387 6.70 -5.18 -20.03
N VAL A 388 7.66 -4.95 -19.13
CA VAL A 388 9.02 -4.51 -19.49
C VAL A 388 9.73 -5.48 -20.45
N PRO A 389 9.71 -6.82 -20.23
CA PRO A 389 10.31 -7.78 -21.16
C PRO A 389 9.64 -7.77 -22.55
N LEU A 390 8.32 -7.58 -22.62
CA LEU A 390 7.57 -7.56 -23.88
C LEU A 390 7.86 -6.32 -24.73
N LYS A 391 8.27 -5.22 -24.08
CA LYS A 391 8.71 -3.96 -24.71
C LYS A 391 10.23 -3.89 -24.93
N ALA A 392 10.98 -4.92 -24.56
CA ALA A 392 12.44 -4.87 -24.67
C ALA A 392 12.86 -4.85 -26.15
N PRO A 393 13.79 -3.98 -26.57
CA PRO A 393 14.15 -3.82 -27.98
C PRO A 393 14.87 -5.03 -28.59
N VAL A 394 15.37 -5.98 -27.77
CA VAL A 394 16.14 -7.14 -28.24
C VAL A 394 15.34 -8.45 -28.21
N PHE A 395 14.38 -8.59 -27.29
CA PHE A 395 13.60 -9.83 -27.09
C PHE A 395 12.09 -9.60 -27.01
N GLY A 396 11.66 -8.34 -27.15
CA GLY A 396 10.27 -7.96 -27.11
C GLY A 396 9.58 -8.18 -28.45
N ILE A 397 8.31 -7.80 -28.50
CA ILE A 397 7.44 -8.04 -29.66
C ILE A 397 7.99 -7.36 -30.92
N GLU A 398 8.61 -6.18 -30.80
CA GLU A 398 9.23 -5.48 -31.93
C GLU A 398 10.42 -6.24 -32.53
N ALA A 399 11.27 -6.84 -31.68
CA ALA A 399 12.38 -7.67 -32.14
C ALA A 399 11.88 -8.94 -32.84
N MET A 400 10.85 -9.59 -32.29
CA MET A 400 10.21 -10.74 -32.94
C MET A 400 9.58 -10.36 -34.29
N ILE A 401 8.96 -9.18 -34.40
CA ILE A 401 8.42 -8.69 -35.68
C ILE A 401 9.55 -8.44 -36.69
N ALA A 402 10.67 -7.86 -36.25
CA ALA A 402 11.83 -7.65 -37.10
C ALA A 402 12.42 -8.98 -37.59
N ASP A 403 12.56 -9.98 -36.72
CA ASP A 403 13.04 -11.32 -37.08
C ASP A 403 12.09 -12.05 -38.05
N VAL A 404 10.78 -11.90 -37.89
CA VAL A 404 9.79 -12.41 -38.86
C VAL A 404 9.92 -11.67 -40.20
N GLY A 405 10.22 -10.37 -40.19
CA GLY A 405 10.50 -9.60 -41.40
C GLY A 405 11.75 -10.08 -42.14
N THR A 406 12.86 -10.27 -41.43
CA THR A 406 14.12 -10.74 -42.02
C THR A 406 14.01 -12.16 -42.57
N THR A 407 13.32 -13.05 -41.87
CA THR A 407 13.05 -14.41 -42.36
C THR A 407 12.14 -14.43 -43.58
N ARG A 408 11.11 -13.57 -43.64
CA ARG A 408 10.28 -13.38 -44.84
C ARG A 408 11.12 -12.91 -46.03
N ASP A 409 12.00 -11.94 -45.83
CA ASP A 409 12.83 -11.39 -46.91
C ASP A 409 13.86 -12.41 -47.41
N LEU A 410 14.43 -13.23 -46.51
CA LEU A 410 15.28 -14.34 -46.87
C LEU A 410 14.51 -15.42 -47.65
N LEU A 411 13.29 -15.74 -47.25
CA LEU A 411 12.39 -16.64 -47.98
C LEU A 411 12.05 -16.10 -49.37
N ALA A 412 11.74 -14.81 -49.49
CA ALA A 412 11.48 -14.18 -50.78
C ALA A 412 12.72 -14.25 -51.67
N LYS A 413 13.90 -13.95 -51.13
CA LYS A 413 15.17 -14.01 -51.88
C LYS A 413 15.49 -15.42 -52.36
N THR A 414 15.37 -16.42 -51.48
CA THR A 414 15.61 -17.83 -51.84
C THR A 414 14.60 -18.34 -52.86
N VAL A 415 13.33 -17.95 -52.77
CA VAL A 415 12.34 -18.24 -53.82
C VAL A 415 12.74 -17.61 -55.15
N SER A 416 13.15 -16.34 -55.16
CA SER A 416 13.63 -15.66 -56.38
C SER A 416 14.89 -16.30 -56.97
N GLU A 417 15.84 -16.75 -56.13
CA GLU A 417 17.05 -17.46 -56.56
C GLU A 417 16.71 -18.83 -57.16
N ILE A 418 15.73 -19.55 -56.60
CA ILE A 418 15.22 -20.80 -57.15
C ILE A 418 14.50 -20.54 -58.50
N GLU A 419 13.76 -19.44 -58.61
CA GLU A 419 13.15 -19.02 -59.88
C GLU A 419 14.18 -18.64 -60.95
N ALA A 420 15.30 -18.03 -60.56
CA ALA A 420 16.37 -17.60 -61.47
C ALA A 420 17.34 -18.73 -61.89
N SER A 421 17.55 -19.75 -61.04
CA SER A 421 18.47 -20.87 -61.30
C SER A 421 17.90 -21.94 -62.24
N GLY A 422 16.59 -21.94 -62.49
CA GLY A 422 15.98 -22.75 -63.53
C GLY A 422 15.87 -21.98 -64.84
N ASN A 423 16.26 -22.59 -65.97
CA ASN A 423 15.96 -22.04 -67.32
C ASN A 423 14.45 -21.83 -67.58
N VAL A 424 13.59 -22.30 -66.67
CA VAL A 424 12.13 -22.25 -66.71
C VAL A 424 11.62 -22.03 -65.29
N SER A 425 10.62 -21.15 -65.12
CA SER A 425 10.06 -20.79 -63.80
C SER A 425 9.55 -22.02 -63.02
N LEU A 426 9.57 -21.92 -61.68
CA LEU A 426 9.12 -23.01 -60.81
C LEU A 426 7.69 -23.44 -61.12
N THR A 427 6.81 -22.47 -61.39
CA THR A 427 5.41 -22.68 -61.80
C THR A 427 5.33 -23.52 -63.08
N SER A 428 6.13 -23.19 -64.10
CA SER A 428 6.12 -23.93 -65.37
C SER A 428 6.72 -25.35 -65.22
N ARG A 429 7.71 -25.54 -64.34
CA ARG A 429 8.21 -26.89 -63.99
C ARG A 429 7.15 -27.74 -63.28
N VAL A 430 6.38 -27.14 -62.36
CA VAL A 430 5.27 -27.80 -61.66
C VAL A 430 4.14 -28.15 -62.64
N ASP A 431 3.82 -27.27 -63.58
CA ASP A 431 2.82 -27.53 -64.62
C ASP A 431 3.25 -28.65 -65.56
N ALA A 432 4.51 -28.65 -66.01
CA ALA A 432 5.07 -29.71 -66.84
C ALA A 432 5.04 -31.07 -66.14
N LEU A 433 5.41 -31.11 -64.85
CA LEU A 433 5.35 -32.33 -64.04
C LEU A 433 3.90 -32.82 -63.86
N THR A 434 2.96 -31.89 -63.62
CA THR A 434 1.54 -32.22 -63.48
C THR A 434 0.96 -32.79 -64.77
N LYS A 435 1.37 -32.23 -65.93
CA LYS A 435 0.99 -32.74 -67.25
C LYS A 435 1.58 -34.12 -67.52
N SER A 436 2.87 -34.32 -67.24
CA SER A 436 3.54 -35.62 -67.38
C SER A 436 2.90 -36.69 -66.47
N LYS A 437 2.56 -36.34 -65.23
CA LYS A 437 1.84 -37.23 -64.32
C LYS A 437 0.51 -37.70 -64.89
N ARG A 438 -0.31 -36.78 -65.42
CA ARG A 438 -1.60 -37.14 -66.06
C ARG A 438 -1.40 -38.06 -67.25
N GLU A 439 -0.40 -37.81 -68.09
CA GLU A 439 -0.10 -38.67 -69.24
C GLU A 439 0.32 -40.09 -68.82
N VAL A 440 1.12 -40.20 -67.76
CA VAL A 440 1.50 -41.51 -67.19
C VAL A 440 0.29 -42.22 -66.60
N GLU A 441 -0.58 -41.51 -65.88
CA GLU A 441 -1.84 -42.07 -65.33
C GLU A 441 -2.75 -42.60 -66.45
N ASP A 442 -2.92 -41.86 -67.55
CA ASP A 442 -3.69 -42.30 -68.72
C ASP A 442 -3.08 -43.54 -69.38
N ARG A 443 -1.74 -43.59 -69.52
CA ARG A 443 -1.05 -44.78 -70.05
C ARG A 443 -1.25 -45.98 -69.14
N LEU A 444 -1.20 -45.78 -67.83
CA LEU A 444 -1.43 -46.83 -66.84
C LEU A 444 -2.86 -47.38 -66.94
N ALA A 445 -3.86 -46.50 -67.07
CA ALA A 445 -5.25 -46.87 -67.25
C ALA A 445 -5.46 -47.74 -68.51
N ARG A 446 -4.87 -47.36 -69.65
CA ARG A 446 -4.90 -48.17 -70.88
C ARG A 446 -4.22 -49.53 -70.72
N ILE A 447 -3.10 -49.59 -69.98
CA ILE A 447 -2.43 -50.86 -69.70
C ILE A 447 -3.34 -51.77 -68.85
N PHE A 448 -4.02 -51.22 -67.83
CA PHE A 448 -4.99 -51.97 -67.05
C PHE A 448 -6.17 -52.47 -67.88
N GLU A 449 -6.69 -51.66 -68.81
CA GLU A 449 -7.72 -52.09 -69.76
C GLU A 449 -7.25 -53.26 -70.63
N ASN A 450 -6.02 -53.19 -71.18
CA ASN A 450 -5.43 -54.26 -71.96
C ASN A 450 -5.24 -55.55 -71.14
N PHE A 451 -4.84 -55.44 -69.87
CA PHE A 451 -4.74 -56.59 -68.96
C PHE A 451 -6.11 -57.21 -68.68
N ASN A 452 -7.14 -56.40 -68.48
CA ASN A 452 -8.51 -56.90 -68.30
C ASN A 452 -9.02 -57.61 -69.56
N ALA A 453 -8.71 -57.09 -70.76
CA ALA A 453 -9.04 -57.75 -72.02
C ALA A 453 -8.28 -59.08 -72.20
N LEU A 454 -7.01 -59.13 -71.81
CA LEU A 454 -6.20 -60.36 -71.79
C LEU A 454 -6.75 -61.40 -70.80
N ASP A 455 -7.21 -60.98 -69.62
CA ASP A 455 -7.82 -61.89 -68.64
C ASP A 455 -9.20 -62.39 -69.11
N ALA A 456 -9.97 -61.54 -69.79
CA ALA A 456 -11.21 -61.98 -70.47
C ALA A 456 -10.92 -63.02 -71.55
N LEU A 457 -9.93 -62.80 -72.42
CA LEU A 457 -9.49 -63.78 -73.41
C LEU A 457 -9.02 -65.09 -72.76
N ARG A 458 -8.27 -65.00 -71.65
CA ARG A 458 -7.85 -66.17 -70.88
C ARG A 458 -9.05 -66.94 -70.33
N LYS A 459 -10.07 -66.23 -69.83
CA LYS A 459 -11.31 -66.84 -69.33
C LYS A 459 -12.11 -67.49 -70.46
N ASP A 460 -12.20 -66.85 -71.63
CA ASP A 460 -12.85 -67.41 -72.82
C ASP A 460 -12.14 -68.67 -73.32
N ILE A 461 -10.80 -68.65 -73.38
CA ILE A 461 -9.99 -69.84 -73.69
C ILE A 461 -10.26 -70.95 -72.67
N GLY A 462 -10.28 -70.63 -71.37
CA GLY A 462 -10.65 -71.58 -70.32
C GLY A 462 -12.07 -72.15 -70.48
N GLY A 463 -13.03 -71.31 -70.89
CA GLY A 463 -14.39 -71.70 -71.22
C GLY A 463 -14.48 -72.64 -72.43
N ILE A 464 -13.71 -72.36 -73.49
CA ILE A 464 -13.59 -73.22 -74.67
C ILE A 464 -13.01 -74.58 -74.27
N PHE A 465 -11.92 -74.62 -73.48
CA PHE A 465 -11.35 -75.88 -72.99
C PHE A 465 -12.31 -76.67 -72.10
N SER A 466 -13.09 -76.01 -71.24
CA SER A 466 -14.16 -76.66 -70.44
C SER A 466 -15.25 -77.24 -71.35
N THR A 467 -15.63 -76.51 -72.40
CA THR A 467 -16.65 -76.95 -73.37
C THR A 467 -16.17 -78.15 -74.18
N ILE A 468 -14.90 -78.14 -74.63
CA ILE A 468 -14.24 -79.27 -75.30
C ILE A 468 -14.15 -80.48 -74.35
N ARG A 469 -13.80 -80.27 -73.08
CA ARG A 469 -13.75 -81.34 -72.08
C ARG A 469 -15.13 -81.96 -71.85
N ASN A 470 -16.17 -81.13 -71.74
CA ASN A 470 -17.55 -81.60 -71.56
C ASN A 470 -18.09 -82.32 -72.80
N SER A 471 -17.72 -81.89 -74.01
CA SER A 471 -18.10 -82.61 -75.23
C SER A 471 -17.36 -83.94 -75.37
N LEU A 472 -16.08 -84.02 -75.00
CA LEU A 472 -15.32 -85.28 -74.96
C LEU A 472 -15.91 -86.28 -73.95
N ASN A 473 -16.26 -85.81 -72.74
CA ASN A 473 -16.89 -86.64 -71.70
C ASN A 473 -18.30 -87.12 -72.06
N ARG A 474 -18.91 -86.59 -73.13
CA ARG A 474 -20.25 -86.98 -73.58
C ARG A 474 -20.22 -88.00 -74.72
N ILE A 475 -19.04 -88.27 -75.27
CA ILE A 475 -18.80 -89.19 -76.40
C ILE A 475 -18.11 -90.49 -75.93
N GLY A 476 -17.50 -90.49 -74.74
CA GLY A 476 -17.18 -91.72 -73.98
C GLY A 476 -18.32 -92.09 -73.05
#